data_AF-A0A090VFH9-F1
#
_entry.id   AF-A0A090VFH9-F1
#
_cell.length_a   1.000
_cell.length_b   1.000
_cell.length_c   1.000
_cell.angle_alpha   90.00
_cell.angle_beta   90.00
_cell.angle_gamma   90.00
#
_symmetry.space_group_name_H-M   'P 1'
#
loop_
_entity.id
_entity.type
_entity.pdbx_description
1 polymer ?
#
loop_
_entity_poly.entity_id
_entity_poly.type
_entity_poly.pdbx_seq_one_letter_code
_entity_poly.pdbx_strand_id
1 'polypeptide(L)' 'MREGEICKFEGFVTKGLFRVYHIDSNGFEQVLYFAQESWWITDIDSFTNEKPSQLIFKH' A
#
# COMPACT_ATOMS: atom_id res chain seq x y z
N MET A 1 -4.66 4.55 -1.09
CA MET A 1 -5.20 3.61 -0.10
C MET A 1 -4.77 4.08 1.27
N ARG A 2 -5.72 4.13 2.20
CA ARG A 2 -5.49 4.52 3.59
C ARG A 2 -5.58 3.28 4.49
N GLU A 3 -4.95 3.36 5.64
CA GLU A 3 -5.04 2.32 6.66
C GLU A 3 -6.52 2.09 7.04
N GLY A 4 -6.88 0.83 7.24
CA GLY A 4 -8.24 0.40 7.58
C GLY A 4 -9.20 0.28 6.40
N GLU A 5 -8.84 0.75 5.21
CA GLU A 5 -9.64 0.53 3.98
C GLU A 5 -9.42 -0.91 3.47
N ILE A 6 -10.47 -1.54 2.94
CA ILE A 6 -10.32 -2.77 2.15
C ILE A 6 -9.72 -2.38 0.79
N CYS A 7 -8.59 -2.96 0.42
CA CYS A 7 -8.00 -2.80 -0.90
C CYS A 7 -8.89 -3.48 -1.95
N LYS A 8 -9.32 -2.73 -2.97
CA LYS A 8 -10.22 -3.23 -4.02
C LYS A 8 -9.64 -3.07 -5.42
N PHE A 9 -8.34 -2.81 -5.52
CA PHE A 9 -7.69 -2.53 -6.79
C PHE A 9 -6.28 -3.10 -6.85
N GLU A 10 -5.84 -3.31 -8.08
CA GLU A 10 -4.44 -3.45 -8.43
C GLU A 10 -4.08 -2.26 -9.32
N GLY A 11 -3.01 -1.54 -8.97
CA GLY A 11 -2.56 -0.35 -9.67
C GLY A 11 -1.28 -0.62 -10.45
N PHE A 12 -1.13 0.00 -11.63
CA PHE A 12 0.13 0.02 -12.37
C PHE A 12 0.69 1.44 -12.36
N VAL A 13 1.94 1.59 -11.90
CA VAL A 13 2.59 2.91 -11.76
C VAL A 13 3.06 3.37 -13.13
N THR A 14 2.34 4.30 -13.74
CA THR A 14 2.73 4.87 -15.04
C THR A 14 3.74 6.01 -14.93
N LYS A 15 3.74 6.73 -13.80
CA LYS A 15 4.66 7.83 -13.52
C LYS A 15 4.84 8.07 -12.01
N GLY A 16 6.05 8.40 -11.59
CA GLY A 16 6.39 8.72 -10.20
C GLY A 16 6.75 7.50 -9.36
N LEU A 17 6.68 7.65 -8.04
CA LEU A 17 7.15 6.67 -7.08
C LEU A 17 6.20 6.63 -5.88
N PHE A 18 5.56 5.49 -5.63
CA PHE A 18 4.77 5.32 -4.42
C PHE A 18 5.64 4.80 -3.28
N ARG A 19 5.46 5.34 -2.09
CA ARG A 19 5.93 4.78 -0.83
C ARG A 19 4.82 3.93 -0.20
N VAL A 20 5.14 2.68 0.12
CA VAL A 20 4.25 1.74 0.81
C VAL A 20 4.78 1.49 2.21
N TYR A 21 3.95 1.75 3.21
CA TYR A 21 4.34 1.69 4.63
C TYR A 21 3.14 1.35 5.53
N HIS A 22 3.40 1.06 6.79
CA HIS A 22 2.38 0.99 7.85
C HIS A 22 2.84 1.81 9.06
N ILE A 23 1.92 2.06 9.99
CA ILE A 23 2.22 2.69 11.28
C ILE A 23 2.38 1.58 12.32
N ASP A 24 3.50 1.56 13.04
CA ASP A 24 3.71 0.60 14.13
C ASP A 24 2.97 1.02 15.41
N SER A 25 3.02 0.15 16.44
CA SER A 25 2.35 0.40 17.73
C SER A 25 2.86 1.62 18.49
N ASN A 26 4.04 2.15 18.14
CA ASN A 26 4.61 3.36 18.72
C ASN A 26 4.28 4.61 17.89
N GLY A 27 3.54 4.46 16.79
CA GLY A 27 3.16 5.56 15.91
C GLY A 27 4.20 5.91 14.83
N PHE A 28 5.23 5.07 14.63
CA PHE A 28 6.27 5.33 13.62
C PHE A 28 5.95 4.68 12.28
N GLU A 29 6.30 5.38 11.19
CA GLU A 29 6.21 4.84 9.84
C GLU A 29 7.27 3.76 9.61
N GLN A 30 6.84 2.56 9.26
CA GLN A 30 7.71 1.48 8.82
C GLN A 30 7.50 1.25 7.32
N VAL A 31 8.48 1.67 6.52
CA VAL A 31 8.42 1.56 5.04
C VAL A 31 8.72 0.12 4.63
N LEU A 32 7.83 -0.48 3.84
CA LEU A 32 8.04 -1.82 3.29
C LEU A 32 8.83 -1.76 1.98
N TYR A 33 8.37 -0.93 1.04
CA TYR A 33 9.01 -0.76 -0.26
C TYR A 33 8.55 0.52 -0.96
N PHE A 34 9.25 0.85 -2.04
CA PHE A 34 8.84 1.89 -2.98
C PHE A 34 8.47 1.24 -4.32
N ALA A 35 7.28 1.57 -4.84
CA ALA A 35 6.82 1.11 -6.16
C ALA A 35 7.11 2.19 -7.20
N GLN A 36 8.11 1.94 -8.04
CA GLN A 36 8.52 2.84 -9.11
C GLN A 36 7.69 2.65 -10.38
N GLU A 37 7.95 3.48 -11.38
CA GLU A 37 7.34 3.37 -12.71
C GLU A 37 7.49 1.94 -13.28
N SER A 38 6.46 1.49 -13.99
CA SER A 38 6.33 0.15 -14.56
C SER A 38 6.18 -0.99 -13.53
N TRP A 39 5.91 -0.69 -12.26
CA TRP A 39 5.58 -1.69 -11.24
C TRP A 39 4.08 -1.77 -10.98
N TRP A 40 3.64 -2.96 -10.59
CA TRP A 40 2.32 -3.16 -10.00
C TRP A 40 2.35 -2.85 -8.49
N ILE A 41 1.25 -2.33 -7.98
CA ILE A 41 1.06 -2.00 -6.56
C ILE A 41 -0.34 -2.43 -6.12
N THR A 42 -0.39 -3.23 -5.07
CA THR A 42 -1.62 -3.66 -4.39
C THR A 42 -1.28 -4.15 -2.98
N ASP A 43 -2.29 -4.28 -2.13
CA ASP A 43 -2.19 -5.07 -0.90
C ASP A 43 -2.91 -6.40 -1.17
N ILE A 44 -2.14 -7.41 -1.54
CA ILE A 44 -2.64 -8.74 -1.93
C ILE A 44 -3.49 -9.35 -0.81
N ASP A 45 -3.05 -9.22 0.44
CA ASP A 45 -3.72 -9.85 1.57
C ASP A 45 -5.07 -9.18 1.87
N SER A 46 -5.13 -7.84 1.80
CA SER A 46 -6.39 -7.11 1.90
C SER A 46 -7.32 -7.38 0.71
N PHE A 47 -6.78 -7.41 -0.52
CA PHE A 47 -7.53 -7.62 -1.75
C PHE A 47 -8.12 -9.04 -1.83
N THR A 48 -7.32 -10.06 -1.53
CA THR A 48 -7.75 -11.47 -1.62
C THR A 48 -8.71 -11.86 -0.50
N ASN A 49 -8.49 -11.37 0.72
CA ASN A 49 -9.27 -11.80 1.89
C ASN A 49 -10.37 -10.80 2.28
N GLU A 50 -10.60 -9.74 1.49
CA GLU A 50 -11.57 -8.68 1.75
C GLU A 50 -11.49 -8.09 3.16
N LYS A 51 -10.27 -7.97 3.69
CA LYS A 51 -10.03 -7.49 5.06
C LYS A 51 -9.40 -6.09 5.06
N PRO A 52 -9.59 -5.31 6.14
CA PRO A 52 -8.94 -4.00 6.28
C PRO A 52 -7.43 -4.08 6.11
N SER A 53 -6.87 -3.24 5.24
CA SER A 53 -5.43 -3.12 5.03
C SER A 53 -4.75 -2.45 6.22
N GLN A 54 -3.52 -2.89 6.51
CA GLN A 54 -2.61 -2.18 7.42
C GLN A 54 -1.66 -1.25 6.66
N LEU A 55 -1.69 -1.27 5.33
CA LEU A 55 -0.76 -0.53 4.49
C LEU A 55 -1.35 0.83 4.08
N ILE A 56 -0.46 1.79 3.88
CA ILE A 56 -0.75 3.11 3.34
C ILE A 56 0.09 3.28 2.07
N PHE A 57 -0.56 3.70 0.98
CA PHE A 57 0.11 4.04 -0.27
C PHE A 57 0.12 5.56 -0.43
N LYS A 58 1.32 6.14 -0.50
CA LYS A 58 1.53 7.58 -0.69
C LYS A 58 2.37 7.81 -1.94
N HIS A 59 1.83 8.56 -2.90
CA HIS A 59 2.56 9.04 -4.09
C HIS A 59 3.57 10.12 -3.70
#